data_AF-A0A9E0J6V2-F1
#
_entry.id   AF-A0A9E0J6V2-F1
#
_cell.length_a   1.000
_cell.length_b   1.000
_cell.length_c   1.000
_cell.angle_alpha   90.00
_cell.angle_beta   90.00
_cell.angle_gamma   90.00
#
_symmetry.space_group_name_H-M   'P 1'
#
loop_
_entity.id
_entity.type
_entity.pdbx_description
1 polymer ?
#
loop_
_entity_poly.entity_id
_entity_poly.type
_entity_poly.pdbx_seq_one_letter_code
_entity_poly.pdbx_strand_id
1 'polypeptide(L)' 'MIECFFDCSSPWTYLAFHNLRPLAAELGEEISWRPILVGGHLQHREPLGL' A
#
# COMPACT_ATOMS: atom_id res chain seq x y z
N MET A 1 15.13 2.36 9.42
CA MET A 1 13.67 2.49 9.61
C MET A 1 12.98 2.44 8.25
N ILE A 2 11.96 1.60 8.09
CA ILE A 2 11.21 1.42 6.83
C ILE A 2 9.89 2.20 6.93
N GLU A 3 9.60 3.10 5.98
CA GLU A 3 8.29 3.75 5.92
C GLU A 3 7.39 3.06 4.90
N CYS A 4 6.19 2.65 5.32
CA CYS A 4 5.22 1.97 4.47
C CYS A 4 3.93 2.80 4.36
N PHE A 5 3.72 3.39 3.18
CA PHE A 5 2.48 4.08 2.84
C PHE A 5 1.51 3.13 2.13
N PHE A 6 0.29 2.99 2.64
CA PHE A 6 -0.67 2.01 2.11
C PHE A 6 -2.10 2.54 2.08
N ASP A 7 -2.88 2.05 1.12
CA ASP A 7 -4.33 2.24 1.01
C ASP A 7 -5.01 0.86 1.09
N CYS A 8 -5.95 0.66 2.01
CA CYS A 8 -6.65 -0.61 2.17
C CYS A 8 -7.48 -1.01 0.95
N SER A 9 -7.82 -0.07 0.07
CA SER A 9 -8.52 -0.34 -1.21
C SER A 9 -7.59 -0.86 -2.31
N SER A 10 -6.26 -0.72 -2.14
CA SER A 10 -5.30 -1.25 -3.10
C SER A 10 -5.22 -2.78 -2.99
N PRO A 11 -5.39 -3.53 -4.09
CA PRO A 11 -5.23 -4.98 -4.07
C PRO A 11 -3.81 -5.42 -3.69
N TRP A 12 -2.84 -4.50 -3.78
CA TRP A 12 -1.43 -4.75 -3.48
C TRP A 12 -1.09 -4.64 -1.99
N THR A 13 -1.95 -4.01 -1.18
CA THR A 13 -1.69 -3.79 0.25
C THR A 13 -1.53 -5.11 1.01
N TYR A 14 -2.33 -6.13 0.66
CA TYR A 14 -2.18 -7.45 1.27
C TYR A 14 -0.79 -8.07 0.99
N LEU A 15 -0.33 -8.01 -0.25
CA LEU A 15 0.97 -8.55 -0.66
C LEU A 15 2.12 -7.80 0.00
N ALA A 16 2.01 -6.47 0.08
CA ALA A 16 2.99 -5.64 0.77
C ALA A 16 3.11 -6.07 2.24
N PHE A 17 1.99 -6.21 2.97
CA PHE A 17 2.02 -6.65 4.37
C PHE A 17 2.57 -8.05 4.56
N HIS A 18 2.28 -8.98 3.63
CA HIS A 18 2.80 -10.34 3.70
C HIS A 18 4.33 -10.36 3.63
N ASN A 19 4.93 -9.54 2.76
CA ASN A 19 6.37 -9.55 2.50
C ASN A 19 7.19 -8.57 3.36
N LEU A 20 6.63 -7.40 3.71
CA LEU A 20 7.40 -6.37 4.46
C LEU A 20 7.76 -6.81 5.87
N ARG A 21 6.83 -7.48 6.57
CA ARG A 21 7.04 -7.90 7.97
C ARG A 21 8.23 -8.85 8.15
N PRO A 22 8.33 -9.98 7.39
CA PRO A 22 9.48 -10.85 7.51
C PRO A 22 10.78 -10.15 7.08
N LEU A 23 10.74 -9.35 6.00
CA LEU A 23 11.91 -8.60 5.55
C LEU A 23 12.43 -7.61 6.61
N ALA A 24 11.53 -6.88 7.25
CA ALA A 24 11.89 -5.94 8.32
C ALA A 24 12.51 -6.66 9.53
N ALA A 25 12.00 -7.84 9.87
CA ALA A 25 12.58 -8.68 10.92
C ALA A 25 13.98 -9.19 10.54
N GLU A 26 14.19 -9.63 9.30
CA GLU A 26 15.51 -10.05 8.79
C GLU A 26 16.54 -8.91 8.82
N LEU A 27 16.09 -7.69 8.54
CA LEU A 27 16.94 -6.49 8.55
C LEU A 27 17.11 -5.88 9.95
N GLY A 28 16.37 -6.35 10.95
CA GLY A 28 16.35 -5.75 12.29
C GLY A 28 15.81 -4.32 12.30
N GLU A 29 14.91 -3.99 11.37
CA GLU A 29 14.40 -2.65 11.14
C GLU A 29 12.91 -2.54 11.54
N GLU A 30 12.52 -1.41 12.13
CA GLU A 30 11.11 -1.15 12.42
C GLU A 30 10.38 -0.59 11.19
N ILE A 31 9.10 -0.96 11.06
CA ILE A 31 8.21 -0.41 10.03
C ILE A 31 7.34 0.69 10.63
N SER A 32 7.46 1.89 10.08
CA SER A 32 6.54 3.00 10.30
C SER A 32 5.38 2.90 9.31
N TRP A 33 4.20 2.50 9.82
CA TRP A 33 2.99 2.33 9.03
C TRP A 33 2.26 3.67 8.83
N ARG A 34 2.03 4.04 7.58
CA ARG A 34 1.46 5.33 7.18
C ARG A 34 0.21 5.10 6.31
N PRO A 35 -0.99 4.97 6.89
CA PRO A 35 -2.20 4.86 6.08
C PRO A 35 -2.40 6.13 5.24
N ILE A 36 -2.72 5.95 3.96
CA ILE A 36 -3.08 7.01 3.01
C ILE A 36 -4.39 6.66 2.31
N LEU A 37 -5.12 7.68 1.87
CA LEU A 37 -6.33 7.52 1.07
C LEU A 37 -6.02 7.93 -0.37
N VAL A 38 -5.82 6.96 -1.26
CA VAL A 38 -5.54 7.16 -2.70
C VAL A 38 -6.85 7.21 -3.50
N GLY A 39 -7.94 6.67 -2.96
CA GLY A 39 -9.28 6.60 -3.58
C GLY A 39 -9.95 7.94 -3.98
N GLY A 40 -9.34 9.10 -3.67
CA GLY A 40 -9.77 10.39 -4.19
C GLY A 40 -9.28 10.71 -5.62
N HIS A 41 -8.26 10.02 -6.14
CA HIS A 41 -7.52 10.49 -7.33
C HIS A 41 -7.28 9.47 -8.44
N LEU A 42 -7.40 8.15 -8.22
CA LEU A 42 -7.19 7.17 -9.29
C LEU A 42 -8.46 6.38 -9.58
N GLN A 43 -9.39 7.04 -10.28
CA GLN A 43 -10.45 6.34 -11.02
C GLN A 43 -10.01 6.29 -12.48
N HIS A 44 -9.76 5.10 -13.01
CA HIS A 44 -9.79 4.90 -14.45
C HIS A 44 -11.23 5.17 -14.89
N ARG A 45 -11.53 6.41 -15.29
CA ARG A 45 -12.78 6.70 -15.98
C ARG A 45 -12.59 6.23 -17.42
N GLU A 46 -13.00 5.00 -17.70
CA GLU A 46 -13.45 4.69 -19.05
C GLU A 46 -14.53 5.71 -19.40
N PRO A 47 -14.44 6.44 -20.53
CA PRO A 47 -15.55 7.27 -20.95
C PRO A 47 -16.71 6.32 -21.24
N LEU A 48 -17.83 6.52 -20.54
CA LEU A 48 -19.10 5.90 -20.90
C LEU A 48 -19.32 6.21 -22.37
N GLY A 49 -19.33 5.16 -23.20
CA GLY A 49 -19.66 5.27 -24.61
C GLY A 49 -21.04 5.91 -24.76
N LEU A 50 -21.04 7.15 -25.25
CA LEU A 50 -22.12 7.85 -25.90
C LEU A 50 -21.54 8.55 -27.13
#